data_AF-A0A653CI78-F1
#
_entry.id   AF-A0A653CI78-F1
#
_cell.length_a   1.000
_cell.length_b   1.000
_cell.length_c   1.000
_cell.angle_alpha   90.00
_cell.angle_beta   90.00
_cell.angle_gamma   90.00
#
_symmetry.space_group_name_H-M   'P 1'
#
loop_
_entity.id
_entity.type
_entity.pdbx_description
1 polymer ?
#
loop_
_entity_poly.entity_id
_entity_poly.type
_entity_poly.pdbx_seq_one_letter_code
_entity_poly.pdbx_strand_id
1 'polypeptide(L)'
;MEVDPSQSIFLVPYSIAIMLIIFVHCWFGNDIIYRSGDLTNAIFSSKWIGSKLPTQKTLIMFMAFTKKPLSIHLVSGLFTMSIPVFISICRTTYSSFTILQKFK
;
A
#
# COMPACT_ATOMS: atom_id res chain seq x y z
N MET A 1 -29.48 -3.54 20.99
CA MET A 1 -28.28 -2.70 21.20
C MET A 1 -28.64 -1.32 20.73
N GLU A 2 -29.29 -0.57 21.62
CA GLU A 2 -29.48 0.86 21.46
C GLU A 2 -28.09 1.47 21.55
N VAL A 3 -27.63 2.08 20.47
CA VAL A 3 -26.35 2.76 20.46
C VAL A 3 -26.62 4.14 21.03
N ASP A 4 -26.06 4.44 22.20
CA ASP A 4 -26.17 5.77 22.78
C ASP A 4 -25.65 6.81 21.78
N PRO A 5 -26.37 7.92 21.55
CA PRO A 5 -26.02 8.92 20.54
C PRO A 5 -24.63 9.52 20.76
N SER A 6 -24.16 9.56 22.01
CA SER A 6 -22.80 9.98 22.37
C SER A 6 -21.72 9.01 21.88
N GLN A 7 -21.94 7.69 21.96
CA GLN A 7 -20.99 6.67 21.53
C GLN A 7 -20.83 6.64 20.00
N SER A 8 -21.94 6.80 19.27
CA SER A 8 -21.94 6.90 17.80
C SER A 8 -21.11 8.08 17.30
N ILE A 9 -21.16 9.21 18.01
CA ILE A 9 -20.47 10.45 17.64
C ILE A 9 -18.95 10.32 17.66
N PHE A 10 -18.40 9.40 18.47
CA PHE A 10 -16.96 9.12 18.52
C PHE A 10 -16.55 7.94 17.63
N LEU A 11 -17.38 6.91 17.53
CA LEU A 11 -17.05 5.69 16.80
C LEU A 11 -17.01 5.91 15.28
N VAL A 12 -17.94 6.70 14.74
CA VAL A 12 -18.02 7.00 13.30
C VAL A 12 -16.77 7.73 12.80
N PRO A 13 -16.36 8.89 13.37
CA PRO A 13 -15.17 9.59 12.89
C PRO A 13 -13.89 8.78 13.11
N TYR A 14 -13.80 7.99 14.17
CA TYR A 14 -12.66 7.10 14.41
C TYR A 14 -12.51 6.03 13.32
N SER A 15 -13.61 5.38 12.93
CA SER A 15 -13.60 4.38 11.85
C SER A 15 -13.24 5.00 10.50
N ILE A 16 -13.75 6.20 10.20
CA ILE A 16 -13.42 6.96 8.99
C ILE A 16 -11.93 7.34 8.99
N ALA A 17 -11.38 7.79 10.12
CA ALA A 17 -9.97 8.13 10.24
C ALA A 17 -9.06 6.94 9.94
N ILE A 18 -9.38 5.76 10.50
CA ILE A 18 -8.61 4.53 10.22
C ILE A 18 -8.69 4.15 8.74
N MET A 19 -9.88 4.22 8.14
CA MET A 19 -10.05 3.95 6.70
C MET A 19 -9.19 4.89 5.84
N LEU A 20 -9.14 6.18 6.18
CA LEU A 20 -8.31 7.17 5.49
C LEU A 20 -6.82 6.90 5.66
N ILE A 21 -6.37 6.56 6.87
CA ILE A 21 -4.96 6.24 7.13
C ILE A 21 -4.50 5.05 6.28
N ILE A 22 -5.32 4.00 6.21
CA ILE A 22 -5.04 2.81 5.38
C ILE A 22 -5.05 3.19 3.89
N PHE A 23 -6.03 3.97 3.45
CA PHE A 23 -6.13 4.42 2.06
C PHE A 23 -4.89 5.22 1.63
N VAL A 24 -4.46 6.19 2.44
CA VAL A 24 -3.27 7.02 2.16
C VAL A 24 -2.00 6.17 2.16
N HIS A 25 -1.85 5.22 3.08
CA HIS A 25 -0.71 4.30 3.07
C HIS A 25 -0.66 3.42 1.82
N CYS A 26 -1.80 2.86 1.40
CA CYS A 26 -1.87 2.06 0.18
C CYS A 26 -1.63 2.89 -1.09
N TRP A 27 -2.13 4.13 -1.12
CA TRP A 27 -1.90 5.04 -2.24
C TRP A 27 -0.42 5.42 -2.37
N PHE A 28 0.21 5.81 -1.26
CA PHE A 28 1.62 6.19 -1.23
C PHE A 28 2.54 5.01 -1.57
N GLY A 29 2.22 3.81 -1.07
CA GLY A 29 2.93 2.58 -1.45
C GLY A 29 2.86 2.31 -2.96
N ASN A 30 1.70 2.50 -3.58
CA ASN A 30 1.52 2.32 -5.01
C ASN A 30 2.25 3.40 -5.85
N ASP A 31 2.19 4.67 -5.46
CA ASP A 31 2.87 5.76 -6.17
C ASP A 31 4.40 5.60 -6.13
N ILE A 32 4.95 5.21 -4.96
CA ILE A 32 6.37 4.89 -4.81
C ILE A 32 6.77 3.77 -5.77
N ILE A 33 6.00 2.68 -5.83
CA ILE A 33 6.31 1.56 -6.72
C ILE A 33 6.33 2.03 -8.18
N TYR A 34 5.33 2.80 -8.60
CA TYR A 34 5.23 3.32 -9.96
C TYR A 34 6.40 4.24 -10.33
N ARG A 35 6.70 5.24 -9.47
CA ARG A 35 7.84 6.16 -9.68
C ARG A 35 9.18 5.43 -9.72
N SER A 36 9.32 4.39 -8.91
CA SER A 36 10.55 3.61 -8.79
C SER A 36 10.83 2.78 -10.05
N GLY A 37 9.80 2.23 -10.69
CA GLY A 37 9.92 1.54 -11.97
C GLY A 37 10.37 2.47 -13.10
N ASP A 38 9.76 3.65 -13.18
CA ASP A 38 10.10 4.67 -14.18
C ASP A 38 11.54 5.19 -14.02
N LEU A 39 11.93 5.47 -12.76
CA LEU A 39 13.30 5.87 -12.44
C LEU A 39 14.33 4.79 -12.80
N THR A 40 14.03 3.52 -12.56
CA THR A 40 14.90 2.39 -12.95
C THR A 40 15.07 2.35 -14.47
N ASN A 41 14.00 2.55 -15.22
CA ASN A 41 14.01 2.55 -16.68
C ASN A 41 14.81 3.74 -17.25
N ALA A 42 14.62 4.94 -16.69
CA ALA A 42 15.37 6.14 -17.06
C ALA A 42 16.88 5.99 -16.79
N ILE A 43 17.24 5.44 -15.63
CA ILE A 43 18.64 5.17 -15.28
C ILE A 43 19.25 4.13 -16.23
N PHE A 44 18.50 3.07 -16.58
CA PHE A 44 18.93 2.03 -17.52
C PHE A 44 19.21 2.59 -18.93
N SER A 45 18.36 3.51 -19.39
CA SER A 45 18.49 4.19 -20.68
C SER A 45 19.62 5.23 -20.73
N SER A 46 20.11 5.69 -19.57
CA SER A 46 21.26 6.60 -19.55
C SER A 46 22.55 5.91 -20.01
N LYS A 47 23.53 6.67 -20.54
CA LYS A 47 24.85 6.12 -20.91
C LYS A 47 25.73 5.88 -19.67
N TRP A 48 25.30 5.02 -18.75
CA TRP A 48 26.01 4.74 -17.49
C TRP A 48 27.15 3.72 -17.65
N ILE A 49 27.18 2.97 -18.74
CA ILE A 49 28.17 1.91 -19.02
C ILE A 49 29.61 2.44 -19.20
N GLY A 50 29.79 3.75 -19.41
CA GLY A 50 31.10 4.41 -19.55
C GLY A 50 31.50 5.31 -18.37
N SER A 51 30.75 5.30 -17.27
CA SER A 51 31.02 6.14 -16.09
C SER A 51 31.99 5.47 -15.11
N LYS A 52 32.47 6.23 -14.12
CA LYS A 52 33.40 5.77 -13.08
C LYS A 52 32.81 4.56 -12.31
N LEU A 53 33.64 3.55 -12.03
CA LEU A 53 33.29 2.37 -11.23
C LEU A 53 32.47 2.65 -9.95
N PRO A 54 32.79 3.66 -9.11
CA PRO A 54 31.97 3.97 -7.92
C PRO A 54 30.53 4.35 -8.28
N THR A 55 30.34 5.14 -9.33
CA THR A 55 29.02 5.58 -9.80
C THR A 55 28.22 4.41 -10.37
N GLN A 56 28.88 3.52 -11.13
CA GLN A 56 28.25 2.31 -11.66
C GLN A 56 27.78 1.37 -10.55
N LYS A 57 28.60 1.17 -9.52
CA LYS A 57 28.28 0.29 -8.38
C LYS A 57 27.10 0.81 -7.57
N THR A 58 27.05 2.13 -7.33
CA THR A 58 25.91 2.77 -6.66
C THR A 58 24.65 2.68 -7.51
N LEU A 59 24.73 2.89 -8.84
CA LEU A 59 23.58 2.72 -9.75
C LEU A 59 23.03 1.30 -9.74
N ILE A 60 23.89 0.28 -9.80
CA ILE A 60 23.47 -1.14 -9.78
C ILE A 60 22.82 -1.48 -8.44
N MET A 61 23.36 -0.98 -7.33
CA MET A 61 22.76 -1.17 -6.01
C MET A 61 21.39 -0.49 -5.93
N PHE A 62 21.27 0.73 -6.46
CA PHE A 62 20.00 1.45 -6.56
C PHE A 62 19.00 0.66 -7.42
N MET A 63 19.39 0.21 -8.61
CA MET A 63 18.55 -0.64 -9.47
C MET A 63 18.15 -1.96 -8.79
N ALA A 64 19.04 -2.60 -8.02
CA ALA A 64 18.72 -3.83 -7.29
C ALA A 64 17.71 -3.57 -6.16
N PHE A 65 17.83 -2.44 -5.46
CA PHE A 65 16.85 -1.97 -4.48
C PHE A 65 15.50 -1.64 -5.13
N THR A 66 15.51 -1.14 -6.36
CA THR A 66 14.31 -0.67 -7.06
C THR A 66 13.62 -1.78 -7.87
N LYS A 67 14.38 -2.77 -8.37
CA LYS A 67 13.89 -3.99 -9.05
C LYS A 67 13.28 -4.99 -8.09
N LYS A 68 13.67 -4.97 -6.82
CA LYS A 68 12.83 -5.59 -5.79
C LYS A 68 11.69 -4.61 -5.57
N PRO A 69 10.47 -4.88 -6.07
CA PRO A 69 9.36 -4.06 -5.64
C PRO A 69 9.39 -4.14 -4.13
N LEU A 70 9.50 -2.99 -3.47
CA LEU A 70 9.10 -2.82 -2.08
C LEU A 70 7.58 -3.01 -2.00
N SER A 71 7.09 -4.12 -2.55
CA SER A 71 5.90 -4.77 -2.07
C SER A 71 6.27 -5.18 -0.67
N ILE A 72 6.04 -4.25 0.25
CA ILE A 72 5.90 -4.49 1.67
C ILE A 72 4.77 -5.52 1.81
N HIS A 73 5.13 -6.77 1.56
CA HIS A 73 4.29 -7.92 1.82
C HIS A 73 4.22 -8.03 3.33
N LEU A 74 3.23 -7.37 3.94
CA LEU A 74 2.87 -7.73 5.29
C LEU A 74 2.33 -9.16 5.23
N VAL A 75 2.94 -10.04 6.03
CA VAL A 75 2.67 -11.49 6.05
C VAL A 75 3.04 -12.17 4.73
N SER A 76 4.25 -12.75 4.69
CA SER A 76 4.63 -13.87 3.81
C SER A 76 4.03 -13.87 2.39
N GLY A 77 4.08 -12.74 1.67
CA GLY A 77 3.66 -12.67 0.26
C GLY A 77 2.15 -12.62 -0.01
N LEU A 78 1.28 -12.44 0.99
CA LEU A 78 -0.19 -12.48 0.79
C LEU A 78 -0.82 -11.12 0.48
N PHE A 79 -0.23 -10.01 0.96
CA PHE A 79 -0.83 -8.68 0.87
C PHE A 79 0.14 -7.69 0.22
N THR A 80 0.00 -7.46 -1.08
CA THR A 80 0.60 -6.31 -1.76
C THR A 80 -0.20 -5.07 -1.33
N MET A 81 0.41 -4.10 -0.64
CA MET A 81 -0.24 -2.84 -0.23
C MET A 81 -0.76 -2.08 -1.46
N SER A 82 -1.99 -2.39 -1.86
CA SER A 82 -2.60 -1.93 -3.10
C SER A 82 -4.10 -1.70 -2.86
N ILE A 83 -4.66 -0.71 -3.54
CA ILE A 83 -6.09 -0.35 -3.52
C ILE A 83 -7.05 -1.57 -3.61
N PRO A 84 -6.83 -2.60 -4.45
CA PRO A 84 -7.67 -3.82 -4.48
C PRO A 84 -7.75 -4.56 -3.14
N VAL A 85 -6.69 -4.55 -2.35
CA VAL A 85 -6.65 -5.19 -1.04
C VAL A 85 -7.53 -4.47 -0.03
N PHE A 86 -7.49 -3.13 -0.03
CA PHE A 86 -8.40 -2.31 0.77
C PHE A 86 -9.88 -2.62 0.43
N ILE A 87 -10.20 -2.74 -0.86
CA ILE A 87 -11.54 -3.11 -1.32
C ILE A 87 -11.93 -4.52 -0.84
N SER A 88 -11.00 -5.48 -0.87
CA SER A 88 -11.22 -6.84 -0.38
C SER A 88 -11.50 -6.89 1.12
N ILE A 89 -10.73 -6.13 1.91
CA ILE A 89 -10.96 -5.97 3.35
C ILE A 89 -12.35 -5.37 3.59
N CYS A 90 -12.70 -4.27 2.92
CA CYS A 90 -14.01 -3.64 3.04
C CYS A 90 -15.16 -4.60 2.70
N ARG A 91 -15.02 -5.38 1.62
CA ARG A 91 -16.00 -6.39 1.20
C ARG A 91 -16.16 -7.49 2.26
N THR A 92 -15.05 -7.91 2.87
CA THR A 92 -15.04 -8.92 3.93
C THR A 92 -15.74 -8.39 5.19
N THR A 93 -15.38 -7.18 5.63
CA THR A 93 -16.04 -6.50 6.76
C THR A 93 -17.53 -6.33 6.52
N TYR A 94 -17.94 -5.90 5.32
CA TYR A 94 -19.35 -5.75 4.96
C TYR A 94 -20.08 -7.10 4.95
N SER A 95 -19.46 -8.16 4.41
CA SER A 95 -20.00 -9.51 4.43
C SER A 95 -20.22 -10.01 5.85
N SER A 96 -19.20 -9.89 6.72
CA SER A 96 -19.29 -10.24 8.14
C SER A 96 -20.38 -9.46 8.86
N PHE A 97 -20.50 -8.16 8.59
CA PHE A 97 -21.56 -7.32 9.16
C PHE A 97 -22.95 -7.77 8.71
N THR A 98 -23.11 -8.08 7.42
CA THR A 98 -24.38 -8.56 6.84
C THR A 98 -24.78 -9.91 7.45
N ILE A 99 -23.82 -10.81 7.64
CA ILE A 99 -24.05 -12.10 8.32
C ILE A 99 -24.51 -11.84 9.76
N LEU A 100 -23.82 -10.98 10.50
CA LEU A 100 -24.17 -10.66 11.89
C LEU A 100 -25.58 -10.03 12.01
N GLN A 101 -25.97 -9.19 11.05
CA GLN A 101 -27.32 -8.63 10.97
C GLN A 101 -28.40 -9.67 10.67
N LYS A 102 -28.07 -10.75 9.94
CA LYS A 102 -28.99 -11.87 9.69
C LYS A 102 -29.16 -12.82 10.88
N PHE A 103 -28.19 -12.84 11.80
CA PHE A 103 -28.26 -13.61 13.05
C PHE A 103 -29.03 -12.90 14.16
N LYS A 104 -29.46 -11.65 13.93
CA LYS A 104 -30.32 -10.86 14.81
C LYS A 104 -31.74 -10.88 14.29
#